data_AF-A0A165C253-F1
#
_entry.id   AF-A0A165C253-F1
#
_cell.length_a   1.000
_cell.length_b   1.000
_cell.length_c   1.000
_cell.angle_alpha   90.00
_cell.angle_beta   90.00
_cell.angle_gamma   90.00
#
_symmetry.space_group_name_H-M   'P 1'
#
loop_
_entity.id
_entity.type
_entity.pdbx_description
1 polymer ?
#
loop_
_entity_poly.entity_id
_entity_poly.type
_entity_poly.pdbx_seq_one_letter_code
_entity_poly.pdbx_strand_id
1 'polypeptide(L)'
;MNYKRGVNRGSFIWGRSVHNVRIERMWVDVTKDFGGKWKKIFIHLETWYGLDIQHNAHLWLLHHLFLQDVRKDAGMWRGTWNAHRMRTPDGPMRSPNQMWFLGMLIQGYRGI
;
A
#
# COMPACT_ATOMS: atom_id res chain seq x y z
N MET A 1 31.80 -11.53 6.26
CA MET A 1 30.55 -11.95 6.94
C MET A 1 29.92 -13.26 6.40
N ASN A 2 30.16 -13.72 5.16
CA ASN A 2 29.61 -15.00 4.66
C ASN A 2 30.53 -16.23 4.78
N TYR A 3 31.81 -16.04 5.15
CA TYR A 3 32.80 -17.12 5.24
C TYR A 3 32.48 -18.21 6.29
N LYS A 4 31.75 -17.87 7.37
CA LYS A 4 31.52 -18.79 8.51
C LYS A 4 30.30 -19.72 8.38
N ARG A 5 29.56 -19.74 7.26
CA ARG A 5 28.22 -20.40 7.19
C ARG A 5 28.06 -21.51 6.15
N GLY A 6 29.16 -21.95 5.52
CA GLY A 6 29.16 -23.08 4.58
C GLY A 6 28.66 -22.71 3.19
N VAL A 7 29.34 -23.22 2.16
CA VAL A 7 29.00 -23.00 0.75
C VAL A 7 27.75 -23.83 0.40
N ASN A 8 26.88 -23.33 -0.48
CA ASN A 8 25.76 -24.08 -1.07
C ASN A 8 24.46 -24.22 -0.25
N ARG A 9 24.08 -23.22 0.58
CA ARG A 9 22.78 -23.24 1.31
C ARG A 9 21.59 -22.62 0.57
N GLY A 10 21.79 -22.06 -0.63
CA GLY A 10 20.71 -21.32 -1.33
C GLY A 10 20.14 -20.14 -0.53
N SER A 11 20.80 -19.72 0.56
CA SER A 11 20.34 -18.69 1.49
C SER A 11 20.55 -17.26 0.97
N PHE A 12 21.09 -17.14 -0.23
CA PHE A 12 21.28 -15.88 -0.94
C PHE A 12 20.40 -15.90 -2.18
N ILE A 13 19.22 -15.29 -2.06
CA ILE A 13 18.31 -15.08 -3.19
C ILE A 13 18.86 -13.87 -3.96
N TRP A 14 19.57 -14.14 -5.05
CA TRP A 14 20.11 -13.13 -5.95
C TRP A 14 19.25 -13.04 -7.21
N GLY A 15 18.75 -11.84 -7.52
CA GLY A 15 17.89 -11.57 -8.67
C GLY A 15 17.05 -10.32 -8.46
N ARG A 16 16.44 -9.77 -9.52
CA ARG A 16 15.47 -8.68 -9.39
C ARG A 16 14.30 -9.14 -8.51
N SER A 17 13.89 -8.32 -7.54
CA SER A 17 12.71 -8.58 -6.70
C SER A 17 11.41 -8.39 -7.50
N VAL A 18 11.19 -9.25 -8.48
CA VAL A 18 10.02 -9.21 -9.38
C VAL A 18 8.74 -9.68 -8.67
N HIS A 19 8.88 -10.35 -7.53
CA HIS A 19 7.77 -10.88 -6.74
C HIS A 19 7.02 -9.79 -5.95
N ASN A 20 7.65 -8.63 -5.69
CA ASN A 20 7.06 -7.55 -4.91
C ASN A 20 6.43 -6.44 -5.77
N VAL A 21 6.51 -6.54 -7.10
CA VAL A 21 6.11 -5.49 -8.05
C VAL A 21 4.67 -5.02 -7.85
N ARG A 22 3.75 -5.92 -7.49
CA ARG A 22 2.35 -5.55 -7.22
C ARG A 22 2.18 -4.73 -5.95
N ILE A 23 2.93 -5.06 -4.90
CA ILE A 23 2.91 -4.31 -3.64
C ILE A 23 3.53 -2.94 -3.86
N GLU A 24 4.65 -2.86 -4.58
CA GLU A 24 5.30 -1.60 -4.93
C GLU A 24 4.38 -0.71 -5.78
N ARG A 25 3.71 -1.28 -6.79
CA ARG A 25 2.75 -0.54 -7.61
C ARG A 25 1.60 -0.01 -6.76
N MET A 26 1.02 -0.86 -5.91
CA MET A 26 -0.03 -0.46 -4.97
C MET A 26 0.44 0.70 -4.07
N TRP A 27 1.67 0.69 -3.55
CA TRP A 27 2.19 1.79 -2.73
C TRP A 27 2.29 3.11 -3.48
N VAL A 28 2.65 3.08 -4.76
CA VAL A 28 2.62 4.27 -5.63
C VAL A 28 1.20 4.82 -5.74
N ASP A 29 0.23 3.94 -6.01
CA ASP A 29 -1.17 4.34 -6.18
C ASP A 29 -1.81 4.81 -4.85
N VAL A 30 -1.46 4.21 -3.70
CA VAL A 30 -1.82 4.71 -2.35
C VAL A 30 -1.33 6.14 -2.16
N THR A 31 -0.05 6.38 -2.46
CA THR A 31 0.58 7.70 -2.24
C THR A 31 -0.03 8.74 -3.17
N LYS A 32 -0.33 8.36 -4.41
CA LYS A 32 -0.87 9.26 -5.42
C LYS A 32 -2.35 9.59 -5.17
N ASP A 33 -3.19 8.58 -5.00
CA ASP A 33 -4.65 8.74 -5.07
C ASP A 33 -5.28 9.01 -3.70
N PHE A 34 -4.67 8.53 -2.61
CA PHE A 34 -5.15 8.73 -1.24
C PHE A 34 -4.22 9.65 -0.44
N GLY A 35 -2.96 9.28 -0.30
CA GLY A 35 -2.00 9.96 0.58
C GLY A 35 -1.72 11.41 0.15
N GLY A 36 -1.69 11.66 -1.16
CA GLY A 36 -1.38 12.98 -1.73
C GLY A 36 -2.38 14.06 -1.31
N LYS A 37 -3.65 13.73 -1.14
CA LYS A 37 -4.70 14.65 -0.66
C LYS A 37 -4.40 15.11 0.78
N TRP A 38 -4.23 14.15 1.69
CA TRP A 38 -3.97 14.43 3.10
C TRP A 38 -2.63 15.14 3.31
N LYS A 39 -1.60 14.75 2.56
CA LYS A 39 -0.31 15.45 2.55
C LYS A 39 -0.48 16.93 2.21
N LYS A 40 -1.24 17.27 1.17
CA LYS A 40 -1.49 18.66 0.78
C LYS A 40 -2.20 19.45 1.88
N ILE A 41 -3.21 18.85 2.52
CA ILE A 41 -3.95 19.48 3.62
C ILE A 41 -2.99 19.80 4.78
N PHE A 42 -2.19 18.84 5.23
CA PHE A 42 -1.29 19.05 6.37
C PHE A 42 -0.15 20.02 6.06
N ILE A 43 0.42 19.99 4.85
CA ILE A 43 1.39 21.01 4.41
C ILE A 43 0.75 22.40 4.40
N HIS A 44 -0.51 22.51 3.97
CA HIS A 44 -1.22 23.79 3.98
C HIS A 44 -1.44 24.32 5.40
N LEU A 45 -1.78 23.45 6.36
CA LEU A 45 -1.85 23.79 7.78
C LEU A 45 -0.50 24.22 8.35
N GLU A 46 0.58 23.54 8.00
CA GLU A 46 1.94 23.88 8.41
C GLU A 46 2.37 25.25 7.86
N THR A 47 2.06 25.51 6.58
CA THR A 47 2.51 26.73 5.89
C THR A 47 1.72 27.97 6.32
N TRP A 48 0.41 27.85 6.52
CA TRP A 48 -0.48 29.02 6.65
C TRP A 48 -1.17 29.15 8.01
N TYR A 49 -1.26 28.06 8.78
CA TYR A 49 -2.06 28.02 10.01
C TYR A 49 -1.24 27.67 11.26
N GLY A 50 0.09 27.66 11.16
CA GLY A 50 0.99 27.49 12.31
C GLY A 50 1.00 26.08 12.90
N LEU A 51 0.64 25.06 12.12
CA LEU A 51 0.78 23.67 12.55
C LEU A 51 2.27 23.33 12.74
N ASP A 52 2.70 23.23 14.00
CA ASP A 52 4.03 22.74 14.39
C ASP A 52 4.02 21.21 14.61
N ILE A 53 4.78 20.48 13.80
CA ILE A 53 4.93 19.02 13.87
C ILE A 53 5.79 18.55 15.06
N GLN A 54 6.59 19.42 15.66
CA GLN A 54 7.38 19.12 16.85
C GLN A 54 6.53 19.25 18.12
N HIS A 55 5.35 19.85 18.02
CA HIS A 55 4.44 20.04 19.14
C HIS A 55 3.44 18.88 19.26
N ASN A 56 3.65 18.01 20.25
CA ASN A 56 2.80 16.83 20.46
C ASN A 56 1.30 17.13 20.59
N ALA A 57 0.92 18.29 21.13
CA ALA A 57 -0.49 18.67 21.22
C ALA A 57 -1.12 18.94 19.84
N HIS A 58 -0.35 19.48 18.89
CA HIS A 58 -0.81 19.66 17.52
C HIS A 58 -0.97 18.33 16.79
N LEU A 59 -0.03 17.38 16.98
CA LEU A 59 -0.17 16.03 16.46
C LEU A 59 -1.41 15.33 17.03
N TRP A 60 -1.63 15.44 18.34
CA TRP A 60 -2.83 14.90 18.98
C TRP A 60 -4.10 15.53 18.40
N LEU A 61 -4.12 16.86 18.20
CA LEU A 61 -5.26 17.56 17.62
C LEU A 61 -5.53 17.12 16.18
N LEU A 62 -4.50 16.93 15.36
CA LEU A 62 -4.66 16.38 14.01
C LEU A 62 -5.28 14.98 14.04
N HIS A 63 -4.82 14.11 14.93
CA HIS A 63 -5.42 12.79 15.10
C HIS A 63 -6.88 12.90 15.56
N HIS A 64 -7.17 13.77 16.52
CA HIS A 64 -8.52 13.94 17.03
C HIS A 64 -9.50 14.39 15.93
N LEU A 65 -9.08 15.36 15.11
CA LEU A 65 -9.92 15.94 14.06
C LEU A 65 -10.02 15.05 12.83
N PHE A 66 -8.89 14.55 12.32
CA PHE A 66 -8.84 13.99 10.96
C PHE A 66 -8.68 12.47 10.91
N LEU A 67 -8.34 11.79 12.02
CA LEU A 67 -8.06 10.34 11.95
C LEU A 67 -9.27 9.52 11.49
N GLN A 68 -10.48 9.90 11.90
CA GLN A 68 -11.70 9.21 11.46
C GLN A 68 -11.94 9.39 9.96
N ASP A 69 -11.74 10.61 9.45
CA ASP A 69 -11.88 10.91 8.03
C ASP A 69 -10.81 10.22 7.19
N VAL A 70 -9.56 10.23 7.65
CA VAL A 70 -8.44 9.49 7.01
C VAL A 70 -8.77 8.01 6.93
N ARG A 71 -9.31 7.41 7.99
CA ARG A 71 -9.72 5.99 8.01
C ARG A 71 -10.86 5.71 7.04
N LYS A 72 -11.88 6.58 7.00
CA LYS A 72 -13.01 6.45 6.08
C LYS A 72 -12.56 6.53 4.62
N ASP A 73 -11.72 7.51 4.32
CA ASP A 73 -11.15 7.74 2.98
C ASP A 73 -10.25 6.56 2.57
N ALA A 74 -9.42 6.04 3.48
CA ALA A 74 -8.63 4.82 3.25
C ALA A 74 -9.51 3.59 2.98
N GLY A 75 -10.61 3.44 3.72
CA GLY A 75 -11.58 2.36 3.52
C GLY A 75 -12.25 2.43 2.13
N MET A 76 -12.63 3.63 1.71
CA MET A 76 -13.19 3.89 0.38
C MET A 76 -12.16 3.61 -0.72
N TRP A 77 -10.93 4.15 -0.57
CA TRP A 77 -9.84 3.91 -1.52
C TRP A 77 -9.56 2.41 -1.66
N ARG A 78 -9.49 1.67 -0.54
CA ARG A 78 -9.32 0.20 -0.57
C ARG A 78 -10.44 -0.50 -1.33
N GLY A 79 -11.70 -0.09 -1.14
CA GLY A 79 -12.84 -0.64 -1.87
C GLY A 79 -12.71 -0.42 -3.37
N THR A 80 -12.42 0.81 -3.79
CA THR A 80 -12.22 1.19 -5.19
C THR A 80 -11.01 0.46 -5.79
N TRP A 81 -9.89 0.43 -5.08
CA TRP A 81 -8.68 -0.27 -5.48
C TRP A 81 -8.89 -1.79 -5.56
N ASN A 82 -9.72 -2.40 -4.72
CA ASN A 82 -9.96 -3.83 -4.85
C ASN A 82 -10.92 -4.17 -6.01
N ALA A 83 -11.69 -3.20 -6.49
CA ALA A 83 -12.65 -3.34 -7.58
C ALA A 83 -12.13 -2.88 -8.95
N HIS A 84 -11.09 -2.04 -9.03
CA HIS A 84 -10.55 -1.59 -10.31
C HIS A 84 -9.90 -2.73 -11.09
N ARG A 85 -9.97 -2.66 -12.42
CA ARG A 85 -9.39 -3.68 -13.30
C ARG A 85 -7.92 -3.42 -13.52
N MET A 86 -7.08 -4.44 -13.30
CA MET A 86 -5.66 -4.41 -13.62
C MET A 86 -5.39 -5.16 -14.92
N ARG A 87 -4.40 -4.68 -15.67
CA ARG A 87 -3.91 -5.38 -16.86
C ARG A 87 -2.92 -6.46 -16.44
N THR A 88 -3.26 -7.71 -16.70
CA THR A 88 -2.35 -8.86 -16.56
C THR A 88 -1.65 -9.13 -17.90
N PRO A 89 -0.36 -9.53 -17.88
CA PRO A 89 0.38 -9.84 -19.11
C PRO A 89 -0.29 -10.91 -19.97
N ASP A 90 -0.81 -11.97 -19.35
CA ASP A 90 -1.28 -13.19 -20.03
C ASP A 90 -2.77 -13.48 -19.84
N GLY A 91 -3.59 -12.48 -19.51
CA GLY A 91 -5.00 -12.73 -19.19
C GLY A 91 -5.93 -11.52 -19.25
N PRO A 92 -7.25 -11.76 -19.23
CA PRO A 92 -8.26 -10.69 -19.30
C PRO A 92 -8.12 -9.74 -18.12
N MET A 93 -8.45 -8.47 -18.33
CA MET A 93 -8.45 -7.45 -17.27
C MET A 93 -9.37 -7.85 -16.12
N ARG A 94 -8.78 -8.07 -14.95
CA ARG A 94 -9.48 -8.52 -13.73
C ARG A 94 -9.17 -7.59 -12.57
N SER A 95 -10.11 -7.44 -11.65
CA SER A 95 -9.87 -6.72 -10.39
C SER A 95 -9.17 -7.58 -9.35
N PRO A 96 -8.48 -7.00 -8.36
CA PRO A 96 -7.92 -7.75 -7.24
C PRO A 96 -8.92 -8.71 -6.59
N ASN A 97 -10.16 -8.26 -6.36
CA ASN A 97 -11.23 -9.11 -5.83
C ASN A 97 -11.54 -10.31 -6.76
N GLN A 98 -11.61 -10.09 -8.07
CA GLN A 98 -11.84 -11.17 -9.03
C GLN A 98 -10.67 -12.15 -9.09
N MET A 99 -9.43 -11.66 -9.03
CA MET A 99 -8.25 -12.51 -9.00
C MET A 99 -8.19 -13.36 -7.73
N TRP A 100 -8.51 -12.77 -6.58
CA TRP A 100 -8.59 -13.50 -5.31
C TRP A 100 -9.66 -14.59 -5.35
N PHE A 101 -10.88 -14.25 -5.77
CA PHE A 101 -11.99 -15.19 -5.88
C PHE A 101 -11.70 -16.33 -6.86
N LEU A 102 -11.15 -16.04 -8.03
CA LEU A 102 -10.76 -17.05 -9.01
C LEU A 102 -9.60 -17.91 -8.51
N GLY A 103 -8.62 -17.32 -7.82
CA GLY A 103 -7.53 -18.07 -7.17
C GLY A 103 -8.08 -19.09 -6.17
N MET A 104 -9.06 -18.69 -5.34
CA MET A 104 -9.71 -19.61 -4.42
C MET A 104 -10.46 -20.76 -5.12
N LEU A 105 -11.12 -20.47 -6.25
CA LEU A 105 -11.84 -21.50 -7.01
C LEU A 105 -10.90 -22.48 -7.72
N ILE A 106 -9.78 -21.99 -8.25
CA ILE A 106 -8.86 -22.80 -9.07
C ILE A 106 -7.85 -23.57 -8.19
N GLN A 107 -7.39 -22.96 -7.09
CA GLN A 107 -6.29 -23.48 -6.25
C GLN A 107 -6.74 -23.84 -4.83
N GLY A 108 -8.05 -23.79 -4.53
CA GLY A 108 -8.62 -24.09 -3.21
C GLY A 108 -8.54 -22.90 -2.24
N TYR A 109 -9.01 -23.09 -1.00
CA TYR A 109 -9.28 -22.01 -0.02
C TYR A 109 -8.10 -21.06 0.26
N ARG A 110 -6.85 -21.47 -0.03
CA ARG A 110 -5.65 -20.65 0.16
C ARG A 110 -5.10 -19.99 -1.10
N GLY A 111 -5.60 -20.31 -2.29
CA GLY A 111 -5.14 -19.66 -3.52
C GLY A 111 -3.62 -19.81 -3.77
N ILE A 112 -3.02 -20.93 -3.31
CA ILE A 112 -1.61 -21.29 -3.50
C ILE A 112 -1.57 -22.64 -4.19
#